data_AF-A0A068LN68-F1
#
_entry.id   AF-A0A068LN68-F1
#
_cell.length_a   1.000
_cell.length_b   1.000
_cell.length_c   1.000
_cell.angle_alpha   90.00
_cell.angle_beta   90.00
_cell.angle_gamma   90.00
#
_symmetry.space_group_name_H-M   'P 1'
#
loop_
_entity.id
_entity.type
_entity.pdbx_description
1 polymer ?
#
loop_
_entity_poly.entity_id
_entity_poly.type
_entity_poly.pdbx_seq_one_letter_code
_entity_poly.pdbx_strand_id
1 'polypeptide(L)'
;MGIPSVIYGYLGLTILIPFLRDVTEALMGDGLLAASLVLTLMVLPTITRISDDAISTVPEYLKEGSYALGATRFQTIFRIILPAAKTGILTASILEKFFCGYIFKNK
;
A
#
# COMPACT_ATOMS: atom_id res chain seq x y z
N MET A 1 -5.24 3.26 13.43
CA MET A 1 -6.56 3.49 12.80
C MET A 1 -6.96 4.91 13.17
N GLY A 2 -7.32 5.79 12.24
CA GLY A 2 -7.80 7.12 12.68
C GLY A 2 -7.93 8.22 11.64
N ILE A 3 -7.35 8.11 10.45
CA ILE A 3 -7.71 9.02 9.34
C ILE A 3 -8.55 8.19 8.36
N PRO A 4 -9.88 8.43 8.31
CA PRO A 4 -10.77 7.64 7.49
C PRO A 4 -10.42 7.87 6.02
N SER A 5 -10.56 6.82 5.23
CA SER A 5 -10.64 6.88 3.76
C SER A 5 -11.53 8.05 3.30
N VAL A 6 -12.59 8.36 4.05
CA VAL A 6 -13.50 9.49 3.83
C VAL A 6 -12.79 10.86 3.86
N ILE A 7 -11.81 11.09 4.74
CA ILE A 7 -11.06 12.36 4.79
C ILE A 7 -10.16 12.47 3.56
N TYR A 8 -9.49 11.40 3.13
CA TYR A 8 -8.67 11.41 1.92
C TYR A 8 -9.50 11.58 0.64
N GLY A 9 -10.68 10.97 0.58
CA GLY A 9 -11.64 11.18 -0.51
C GLY A 9 -12.19 12.60 -0.53
N TYR A 10 -12.59 13.13 0.63
CA TYR A 10 -13.13 14.48 0.75
C TYR A 10 -12.08 15.56 0.44
N LEU A 11 -10.87 15.46 1.00
CA LEU A 11 -9.75 16.35 0.68
C LEU A 11 -9.32 16.22 -0.79
N GLY A 12 -9.35 15.01 -1.33
CA GLY A 12 -9.12 14.77 -2.76
C GLY A 12 -10.15 15.47 -3.64
N LEU A 13 -11.43 15.48 -3.27
CA LEU A 13 -12.46 16.18 -4.04
C LEU A 13 -12.39 17.71 -3.84
N THR A 14 -12.16 18.19 -2.62
CA THR A 14 -12.26 19.62 -2.29
C THR A 14 -10.99 20.43 -2.51
N ILE A 15 -9.80 19.83 -2.38
CA ILE A 15 -8.52 20.55 -2.56
C ILE A 15 -7.88 20.20 -3.89
N LEU A 16 -7.91 18.91 -4.28
CA LEU A 16 -7.16 18.43 -5.45
C LEU A 16 -7.82 18.81 -6.77
N ILE A 17 -9.15 18.76 -6.87
CA ILE A 17 -9.90 19.12 -8.08
C ILE A 17 -9.75 20.62 -8.45
N PRO A 18 -9.96 21.58 -7.53
CA PRO A 18 -9.75 22.99 -7.87
C PRO A 18 -8.28 23.30 -8.13
N PHE A 19 -7.35 22.70 -7.39
CA PHE A 19 -5.91 22.86 -7.64
C PHE A 19 -5.49 22.33 -9.01
N LEU A 20 -6.02 21.18 -9.45
CA LEU A 20 -5.76 20.68 -10.80
C LEU A 20 -6.33 21.62 -11.87
N ARG A 21 -7.54 22.17 -11.67
CA ARG A 21 -8.14 23.14 -12.59
C ARG A 21 -7.29 24.39 -12.77
N ASP A 22 -6.71 24.90 -11.67
CA ASP A 22 -5.84 26.08 -11.71
C ASP A 22 -4.49 25.82 -12.41
N VAL A 23 -3.99 24.57 -12.38
CA VAL A 23 -2.69 24.21 -12.97
C VAL A 23 -2.81 23.77 -14.44
N THR A 24 -3.96 23.24 -14.87
CA THR A 24 -4.10 22.65 -16.22
C THR A 24 -4.92 23.45 -17.23
N GLU A 25 -5.62 24.52 -16.84
CA GLU A 25 -6.37 25.50 -17.68
C GLU A 25 -7.27 24.96 -18.84
N ALA A 26 -7.41 23.65 -19.07
CA ALA A 26 -8.05 23.13 -20.28
C ALA A 26 -8.80 21.80 -20.11
N LEU A 27 -10.12 21.94 -19.93
CA LEU A 27 -11.28 21.36 -20.65
C LEU A 27 -11.29 19.91 -21.22
N MET A 28 -10.23 19.09 -21.17
CA MET A 28 -10.24 17.76 -21.83
C MET A 28 -9.76 16.59 -20.96
N GLY A 29 -9.15 16.83 -19.80
CA GLY A 29 -8.56 15.77 -18.95
C GLY A 29 -9.01 15.75 -17.47
N ASP A 30 -9.73 16.78 -17.01
CA ASP A 30 -10.00 17.04 -15.59
C ASP A 30 -10.59 15.84 -14.85
N GLY A 31 -11.52 15.12 -15.49
CA GLY A 31 -12.17 13.97 -14.88
C GLY A 31 -11.23 12.78 -14.68
N LEU A 32 -10.41 12.45 -15.67
CA LEU A 32 -9.59 11.24 -15.65
C LEU A 32 -8.32 11.41 -14.80
N LEU A 33 -7.65 12.57 -14.91
CA LEU A 33 -6.49 12.90 -14.09
C LEU A 33 -6.88 13.08 -12.63
N ALA A 34 -7.98 13.80 -12.33
CA ALA A 34 -8.44 13.92 -10.95
C ALA A 34 -8.94 12.58 -10.39
N ALA A 35 -9.71 11.80 -11.17
CA ALA A 35 -10.20 10.49 -10.71
C ALA A 35 -9.06 9.49 -10.43
N SER A 36 -8.05 9.42 -11.30
CA SER A 36 -6.89 8.53 -11.09
C SER A 36 -6.04 8.95 -9.90
N LEU A 37 -5.90 10.25 -9.65
CA LEU A 37 -5.15 10.78 -8.51
C LEU A 37 -5.88 10.53 -7.18
N VAL A 38 -7.20 10.75 -7.14
CA VAL A 38 -8.04 10.42 -5.97
C VAL A 38 -8.05 8.91 -5.72
N LEU A 39 -8.14 8.09 -6.77
CA LEU A 39 -8.04 6.64 -6.66
C LEU A 39 -6.68 6.22 -6.10
N THR A 40 -5.59 6.83 -6.57
CA THR A 40 -4.23 6.58 -6.07
C THR A 40 -4.12 6.91 -4.59
N LEU A 41 -4.64 8.06 -4.14
CA LEU A 41 -4.66 8.44 -2.73
C LEU A 41 -5.47 7.47 -1.85
N MET A 42 -6.53 6.84 -2.39
CA MET A 42 -7.31 5.83 -1.69
C MET A 42 -6.65 4.45 -1.66
N VAL A 43 -5.95 4.06 -2.74
CA VAL A 43 -5.24 2.78 -2.80
C VAL A 43 -3.96 2.82 -1.95
N LEU A 44 -3.31 3.97 -1.85
CA LEU A 44 -2.09 4.17 -1.07
C LEU A 44 -2.16 3.60 0.37
N PRO A 45 -3.14 3.97 1.22
CA PRO A 45 -3.21 3.45 2.58
C PRO A 45 -3.40 1.93 2.60
N THR A 46 -4.20 1.36 1.69
CA THR A 46 -4.39 -0.09 1.57
C THR A 46 -3.07 -0.80 1.30
N ILE A 47 -2.27 -0.30 0.35
CA ILE A 47 -0.95 -0.85 0.03
C ILE A 47 0.00 -0.72 1.23
N THR A 48 -0.01 0.40 1.95
CA THR A 48 0.82 0.57 3.15
C THR A 48 0.48 -0.46 4.22
N ARG A 49 -0.81 -0.73 4.45
CA ARG A 49 -1.22 -1.76 5.43
C ARG A 49 -0.74 -3.15 5.05
N ILE A 50 -0.98 -3.56 3.80
CA ILE A 50 -0.58 -4.88 3.32
C ILE A 50 0.94 -5.03 3.37
N SER A 51 1.68 -3.96 3.06
CA SER A 51 3.14 -3.96 3.13
C SER A 51 3.65 -4.10 4.57
N ASP A 52 3.02 -3.41 5.53
CA ASP A 52 3.38 -3.49 6.95
C ASP A 52 3.15 -4.90 7.50
N ASP A 53 1.99 -5.50 7.20
CA ASP A 53 1.67 -6.87 7.58
C ASP A 53 2.67 -7.88 6.99
N ALA A 54 3.03 -7.71 5.71
CA ALA A 54 3.99 -8.60 5.07
C ALA A 54 5.43 -8.46 5.58
N ILE A 55 5.87 -7.23 5.87
CA ILE A 55 7.20 -6.98 6.43
C ILE A 55 7.28 -7.50 7.87
N SER A 56 6.21 -7.35 8.66
CA SER A 56 6.15 -7.84 10.04
C SER A 56 6.25 -9.37 10.13
N THR A 57 5.87 -10.07 9.07
CA THR A 57 5.97 -11.54 8.97
C THR A 57 7.39 -12.02 8.69
N VAL A 58 8.31 -11.13 8.28
CA VAL A 58 9.70 -11.51 7.98
C VAL A 58 10.47 -11.80 9.27
N PRO A 59 11.09 -12.99 9.40
CA PRO A 59 11.85 -13.35 10.60
C PRO A 59 13.04 -12.43 10.89
N GLU A 60 13.28 -12.15 12.17
CA GLU A 60 14.35 -11.24 12.62
C GLU A 60 15.76 -11.75 12.29
N TYR A 61 15.99 -13.07 12.29
CA TYR A 61 17.29 -13.68 12.02
C TYR A 61 17.86 -13.30 10.63
N LEU A 62 17.00 -12.97 9.65
CA LEU A 62 17.44 -12.52 8.32
C LEU A 62 18.07 -11.13 8.37
N LYS A 63 17.58 -10.25 9.26
CA LYS A 63 18.18 -8.94 9.52
C LYS A 63 19.53 -9.11 10.21
N GLU A 64 19.58 -9.95 11.25
CA GLU A 64 20.81 -10.20 12.01
C GLU A 64 21.92 -10.84 11.16
N GLY A 65 21.58 -11.85 10.34
CA GLY A 65 22.52 -12.46 9.39
C GLY A 65 23.04 -11.47 8.34
N SER A 66 22.19 -10.52 7.91
CA SER A 66 22.62 -9.45 7.01
C SER A 66 23.60 -8.48 7.67
N TYR A 67 23.38 -8.14 8.94
CA TYR A 67 24.29 -7.25 9.67
C TYR A 67 25.63 -7.94 9.99
N ALA A 68 25.60 -9.25 10.29
CA ALA A 68 26.82 -10.05 10.49
C ALA A 68 27.70 -10.12 9.22
N LEU A 69 27.08 -10.05 8.03
CA LEU A 69 27.78 -9.96 6.74
C LEU A 69 28.30 -8.54 6.41
N GLY A 70 28.13 -7.57 7.32
CA GLY A 70 28.56 -6.18 7.11
C GLY A 70 27.68 -5.37 6.16
N ALA A 71 26.44 -5.81 5.88
CA ALA A 71 25.53 -5.08 5.01
C ALA A 71 24.97 -3.84 5.71
N THR A 72 24.74 -2.77 4.93
CA THR A 72 24.08 -1.55 5.43
C THR A 72 22.56 -1.74 5.53
N ARG A 73 21.88 -0.97 6.39
CA ARG A 73 20.42 -1.07 6.56
C ARG A 73 19.65 -0.97 5.23
N PHE A 74 20.08 -0.08 4.35
CA PHE A 74 19.44 0.11 3.04
C PHE A 74 19.60 -1.12 2.16
N GLN A 75 20.78 -1.73 2.17
CA GLN A 75 21.07 -2.96 1.42
C GLN A 75 20.29 -4.15 1.98
N THR A 76 20.14 -4.26 3.30
CA THR A 76 19.29 -5.27 3.96
C THR A 76 17.83 -5.13 3.55
N ILE A 77 17.29 -3.91 3.55
CA ILE A 77 15.89 -3.65 3.17
C ILE A 77 15.63 -4.06 1.72
N PHE A 78 16.44 -3.57 0.77
CA PHE A 78 16.21 -3.81 -0.66
C PHE A 78 16.53 -5.24 -1.11
N ARG A 79 17.56 -5.86 -0.53
CA ARG A 79 18.12 -7.11 -1.05
C ARG A 79 17.66 -8.35 -0.28
N ILE A 80 17.19 -8.19 0.95
CA ILE A 80 16.79 -9.32 1.82
C ILE A 80 15.35 -9.17 2.28
N ILE A 81 14.98 -8.05 2.92
CA ILE A 81 13.64 -7.88 3.51
C ILE A 81 12.57 -7.80 2.42
N LEU A 82 12.74 -6.95 1.40
CA LEU A 82 11.79 -6.81 0.30
C LEU A 82 11.52 -8.14 -0.43
N PRO A 83 12.53 -8.92 -0.87
CA PRO A 83 12.27 -10.23 -1.49
C PRO A 83 11.73 -11.28 -0.51
N ALA A 84 12.15 -11.29 0.76
CA ALA A 84 11.60 -12.21 1.76
C ALA A 84 10.14 -11.90 2.12
N ALA A 85 9.75 -10.62 2.11
CA ALA A 85 8.38 -10.18 2.36
C ALA A 85 7.44 -10.54 1.21
N LYS A 86 7.93 -10.73 -0.03
CA LYS A 86 7.08 -11.07 -1.20
C LYS A 86 6.27 -12.36 -0.98
N THR A 87 6.88 -13.38 -0.37
CA THR A 87 6.16 -14.61 -0.01
C THR A 87 5.11 -14.38 1.06
N GLY A 88 5.35 -13.47 2.00
CA GLY A 88 4.37 -13.02 3.00
C GLY A 88 3.19 -12.25 2.41
N ILE A 89 3.42 -11.37 1.42
CA ILE A 89 2.36 -10.66 0.68
C ILE A 89 1.47 -11.67 -0.05
N LEU A 90 2.07 -12.70 -0.67
CA LEU A 90 1.34 -13.74 -1.41
C LEU A 90 0.47 -14.58 -0.47
N THR A 91 1.00 -15.04 0.67
CA THR A 91 0.21 -15.80 1.65
C THR A 91 -0.88 -14.96 2.30
N ALA A 92 -0.62 -13.69 2.62
CA ALA A 92 -1.63 -12.77 3.14
C ALA A 92 -2.77 -12.56 2.14
N SER A 93 -2.45 -12.34 0.86
CA SER A 93 -3.45 -12.17 -0.22
C SER A 93 -4.29 -13.44 -0.45
N ILE A 94 -3.67 -14.63 -0.33
CA ILE A 94 -4.37 -15.91 -0.44
C ILE A 94 -5.27 -16.13 0.77
N LEU A 95 -4.78 -15.88 1.98
CA LEU A 95 -5.53 -16.07 3.22
C LEU A 95 -6.74 -15.15 3.30
N GLU A 96 -6.60 -13.87 2.93
CA GLU A 96 -7.71 -12.90 2.86
C GLU A 96 -8.85 -13.43 1.97
N LYS A 97 -8.52 -13.87 0.75
CA LYS A 97 -9.51 -14.44 -0.18
C LYS A 97 -10.08 -15.77 0.29
N PHE A 98 -9.25 -16.61 0.92
CA PHE A 98 -9.66 -17.92 1.41
C PHE A 98 -10.58 -17.82 2.62
N PHE A 99 -10.32 -16.90 3.56
CA PHE A 99 -11.15 -16.70 4.75
C PHE A 99 -12.54 -16.15 4.40
N CYS A 100 -12.65 -15.27 3.40
CA CYS A 100 -13.93 -14.79 2.88
C CYS A 100 -14.77 -15.94 2.28
N GLY A 101 -14.14 -16.85 1.52
CA GLY A 101 -14.81 -18.05 1.01
C GLY A 101 -15.14 -19.09 2.09
N TYR A 102 -14.30 -19.23 3.13
CA TYR A 102 -14.52 -20.18 4.23
C TYR A 102 -15.64 -19.75 5.17
N ILE A 103 -15.75 -18.44 5.49
CA ILE A 103 -16.84 -17.89 6.30
C ILE A 103 -18.20 -18.01 5.59
N PHE A 104 -18.26 -17.89 4.27
CA PHE A 104 -19.52 -18.00 3.51
C PHE A 104 -19.93 -19.44 3.19
N LYS A 105 -19.01 -20.41 3.29
CA LYS A 105 -19.30 -21.84 3.07
C LYS A 105 -19.68 -22.58 4.36
N ASN A 106 -19.37 -22.00 5.52
CA ASN A 106 -19.73 -22.53 6.84
C ASN A 106 -20.75 -21.63 7.57
N LYS A 107 -21.59 -20.93 6.80
CA LYS A 107 -22.77 -20.22 7.28
C LYS A 107 -23.96 -20.54 6.37
#